data_AF-A0AAW3YWK4-F1
#
_entry.id   AF-A0AAW3YWK4-F1
#
_cell.length_a   1.000
_cell.length_b   1.000
_cell.length_c   1.000
_cell.angle_alpha   90.00
_cell.angle_beta   90.00
_cell.angle_gamma   90.00
#
_symmetry.space_group_name_H-M   'P 1'
#
loop_
_entity.id
_entity.type
_entity.pdbx_description
1 polymer ?
#
loop_
_entity_poly.entity_id
_entity_poly.type
_entity_poly.pdbx_seq_one_letter_code
_entity_poly.pdbx_strand_id
1 'polypeptide(L)'
;MPTSEFTSNLKTVGQAIFVIVLTSLMLIWLNQNSLDNFWQQKYHRNSPWVSLKGEPLWDLGNNVRQGTIAAGETFMAYAKGKYQEPLAQPTHIHRGREVFPADFRVALRFLEGYVYPIENLAFTFPELLRNDIKLVQSPFTQNNSIQHPVVEIIQKTQVSLGKKDKVLLTGDSMMQGVAPHLKRRLYQEYGISSINLSKQSTGLSYPGFFDWPKTISNALRDNPDIKLIVVFLGPNDPWDMPSKRGGPYLKFASEDWEKLYRQRIDTILNSAHQHQVDVIWVGPPSMRQKKLSNNMVYLNTLYQTEVAKRGEIYIAVNDLFKYKSDNYSDYIGDGSSTTKLRSGDGIHFSLNGQKTIADYLFSLITFIQEPAQEDATI
;
A
#
# COMPACT_ATOMS: atom_id res chain seq x y z
N MET A 1 -24.54 38.58 43.70
CA MET A 1 -25.18 37.47 42.95
C MET A 1 -24.66 37.50 41.53
N PRO A 2 -24.18 36.38 40.94
CA PRO A 2 -23.81 36.39 39.53
C PRO A 2 -25.02 36.80 38.68
N THR A 3 -24.81 37.69 37.71
CA THR A 3 -25.85 38.15 36.80
C THR A 3 -26.34 36.98 35.93
N SER A 4 -27.58 37.06 35.42
CA SER A 4 -28.14 36.04 34.53
C SER A 4 -27.22 35.74 33.33
N GLU A 5 -26.54 36.76 32.81
CA GLU A 5 -25.55 36.62 31.74
C GLU A 5 -24.32 35.78 32.15
N PHE A 6 -23.81 35.92 33.37
CA PHE A 6 -22.70 35.09 33.85
C PHE A 6 -23.08 33.62 33.91
N THR A 7 -24.27 33.30 34.43
CA THR A 7 -24.76 31.92 34.50
C THR A 7 -25.04 31.32 33.13
N SER A 8 -25.57 32.12 32.19
CA SER A 8 -25.79 31.72 30.80
C SER A 8 -24.47 31.45 30.07
N ASN A 9 -23.50 32.36 30.19
CA ASN A 9 -22.19 32.21 29.56
C ASN A 9 -21.41 31.01 30.13
N LEU A 10 -21.47 30.78 31.45
CA LEU A 10 -20.84 29.63 32.06
C LEU A 10 -21.43 28.31 31.55
N LYS A 11 -22.75 28.25 31.33
CA LYS A 11 -23.42 27.08 30.72
C LYS A 11 -22.95 26.86 29.29
N THR A 12 -22.91 27.91 28.47
CA THR A 12 -22.46 27.82 27.07
C THR A 12 -21.00 27.39 26.96
N VAL A 13 -20.12 27.93 27.81
CA VAL A 13 -18.71 27.51 27.89
C VAL A 13 -18.60 26.04 28.31
N GLY A 14 -19.37 25.63 29.32
CA GLY A 14 -19.43 24.22 29.73
C GLY A 14 -19.88 23.29 28.60
N GLN A 15 -20.90 23.68 27.84
CA GLN A 15 -21.37 22.92 26.67
C GLN A 15 -20.30 22.83 25.59
N ALA A 16 -19.62 23.94 25.27
CA ALA A 16 -18.55 23.95 24.27
C ALA A 16 -17.39 23.03 24.67
N ILE A 17 -16.94 23.11 25.93
CA ILE A 17 -15.88 22.23 26.47
C ILE A 17 -16.32 20.77 26.38
N PHE A 18 -17.56 20.46 26.77
CA PHE A 18 -18.10 19.11 26.71
C PHE A 18 -18.07 18.56 25.27
N VAL A 19 -18.53 19.34 24.28
CA VAL A 19 -18.52 18.93 22.87
C VAL A 19 -17.10 18.68 22.37
N ILE A 20 -16.15 19.56 22.69
CA ILE A 20 -14.74 19.41 22.28
C ILE A 20 -14.14 18.13 22.87
N VAL A 21 -14.33 17.91 24.18
CA VAL A 21 -13.80 16.72 24.86
C VAL A 21 -14.43 15.45 24.28
N LEU A 22 -15.75 15.41 24.13
CA LEU A 22 -16.46 14.27 23.58
C LEU A 22 -16.00 13.95 22.15
N THR A 23 -15.89 14.98 21.30
CA THR A 23 -15.44 14.81 19.91
C THR A 23 -14.00 14.32 19.85
N SER A 24 -13.12 14.85 20.70
CA SER A 24 -11.71 14.43 20.76
C SER A 24 -11.58 12.97 21.19
N LEU A 25 -12.34 12.55 22.21
CA LEU A 25 -12.37 11.16 22.65
C LEU A 25 -12.91 10.23 21.55
N MET A 26 -13.97 10.64 20.84
CA MET A 26 -14.53 9.89 19.73
C MET A 26 -13.53 9.77 18.57
N LEU A 27 -12.79 10.83 18.25
CA LEU A 27 -11.74 10.79 17.23
C LEU A 27 -10.59 9.87 17.62
N ILE A 28 -10.15 9.90 18.89
CA ILE A 28 -9.13 8.98 19.40
C ILE A 28 -9.61 7.54 19.28
N TRP A 29 -10.83 7.27 19.71
CA TRP A 29 -11.45 5.94 19.67
C TRP A 29 -11.59 5.41 18.23
N LEU A 30 -12.07 6.23 17.29
CA LEU A 30 -12.16 5.86 15.87
C LEU A 30 -10.78 5.65 15.24
N ASN A 31 -9.77 6.44 15.63
CA ASN A 31 -8.44 6.45 15.03
C ASN A 31 -7.39 5.67 15.84
N GLN A 32 -7.82 4.76 16.71
CA GLN A 32 -6.95 4.02 17.64
C GLN A 32 -5.71 3.37 16.98
N ASN A 33 -5.88 2.72 15.83
CA ASN A 33 -4.76 2.06 15.13
C ASN A 33 -3.79 3.07 14.53
N SER A 34 -4.29 4.18 13.99
CA SER A 34 -3.43 5.23 13.46
C SER A 34 -2.64 5.90 14.59
N LEU A 35 -3.27 6.11 15.74
CA LEU A 35 -2.62 6.69 16.91
C LEU A 35 -1.62 5.72 17.55
N ASP A 36 -1.96 4.44 17.64
CA ASP A 36 -1.06 3.39 18.13
C ASP A 36 0.16 3.21 17.23
N ASN A 37 -0.05 3.20 15.91
CA ASN A 37 1.05 3.14 14.94
C ASN A 37 1.92 4.41 15.01
N PHE A 38 1.32 5.60 15.06
CA PHE A 38 2.07 6.84 15.27
C PHE A 38 2.87 6.81 16.57
N TRP A 39 2.29 6.29 17.65
CA TRP A 39 2.96 6.18 18.94
C TRP A 39 4.13 5.21 18.88
N GLN A 40 3.93 4.03 18.29
CA GLN A 40 4.99 3.05 18.11
C GLN A 40 6.10 3.59 17.20
N GLN A 41 5.76 4.29 16.12
CA GLN A 41 6.72 4.94 15.23
C GLN A 41 7.52 6.03 15.95
N LYS A 42 6.84 6.89 16.73
CA LYS A 42 7.47 8.05 17.38
C LYS A 42 8.25 7.71 18.64
N TYR A 43 7.75 6.77 19.44
CA TYR A 43 8.26 6.49 20.78
C TYR A 43 8.90 5.09 20.92
N HIS A 44 8.87 4.27 19.87
CA HIS A 44 9.49 2.94 19.82
C HIS A 44 9.11 2.03 21.00
N ARG A 45 7.86 2.15 21.45
CA ARG A 45 7.27 1.36 22.53
C ARG A 45 5.78 1.22 22.28
N ASN A 46 5.16 0.26 22.95
CA ASN A 46 3.72 0.11 22.92
C ASN A 46 3.02 1.41 23.36
N SER A 47 1.85 1.68 22.78
CA SER A 47 1.05 2.82 23.19
C SER A 47 0.55 2.65 24.64
N PRO A 48 0.30 3.76 25.36
CA PRO A 48 -0.27 3.71 26.71
C PRO A 48 -1.62 3.00 26.76
N TRP A 49 -2.35 2.97 25.65
CA TRP A 49 -3.65 2.32 25.51
C TRP A 49 -3.56 0.92 24.87
N VAL A 50 -2.36 0.33 24.75
CA VAL A 50 -2.20 -1.03 24.20
C VAL A 50 -2.99 -2.07 24.99
N SER A 51 -3.17 -1.86 26.30
CA SER A 51 -3.93 -2.74 27.19
C SER A 51 -5.43 -2.78 26.88
N LEU A 52 -5.95 -1.80 26.13
CA LEU A 52 -7.34 -1.77 25.70
C LEU A 52 -7.56 -2.58 24.41
N LYS A 53 -6.49 -3.02 23.73
CA LYS A 53 -6.64 -3.88 22.54
C LYS A 53 -7.18 -5.24 22.95
N GLY A 54 -8.20 -5.71 22.25
CA GLY A 54 -8.93 -6.93 22.58
C GLY A 54 -10.19 -6.67 23.41
N GLU A 55 -10.38 -5.46 23.96
CA GLU A 55 -11.63 -5.08 24.60
C GLU A 55 -12.69 -4.75 23.54
N PRO A 56 -13.87 -5.41 23.54
CA PRO A 56 -14.86 -5.26 22.48
C PRO A 56 -15.31 -3.81 22.23
N LEU A 57 -15.45 -3.01 23.30
CA LEU A 57 -15.85 -1.60 23.20
C LEU A 57 -14.76 -0.72 22.60
N TRP A 58 -13.49 -1.03 22.87
CA TRP A 58 -12.38 -0.29 22.26
C TRP A 58 -12.27 -0.66 20.78
N ASP A 59 -12.19 -1.96 20.48
CA ASP A 59 -12.02 -2.47 19.13
C ASP A 59 -13.17 -2.09 18.19
N LEU A 60 -14.39 -1.91 18.71
CA LEU A 60 -15.52 -1.39 17.95
C LEU A 60 -15.21 -0.06 17.24
N GLY A 61 -14.37 0.81 17.82
CA GLY A 61 -14.01 2.09 17.20
C GLY A 61 -13.25 1.91 15.89
N ASN A 62 -12.24 1.04 15.90
CA ASN A 62 -11.55 0.67 14.68
C ASN A 62 -12.48 -0.05 13.69
N ASN A 63 -13.35 -0.93 14.18
CA ASN A 63 -14.27 -1.69 13.34
C ASN A 63 -15.24 -0.76 12.59
N VAL A 64 -15.78 0.24 13.27
CA VAL A 64 -16.62 1.28 12.66
C VAL A 64 -15.84 2.05 11.59
N ARG A 65 -14.60 2.48 11.89
CA ARG A 65 -13.77 3.22 10.92
C ARG A 65 -13.45 2.37 9.68
N GLN A 66 -13.01 1.13 9.85
CA GLN A 66 -12.71 0.23 8.73
C GLN A 66 -13.97 -0.13 7.94
N GLY A 67 -15.08 -0.39 8.63
CA GLY A 67 -16.37 -0.66 8.00
C GLY A 67 -16.86 0.53 7.16
N THR A 68 -16.66 1.75 7.64
CA THR A 68 -17.02 2.97 6.88
C THR A 68 -16.16 3.13 5.64
N ILE A 69 -14.86 2.86 5.74
CA ILE A 69 -13.93 2.89 4.59
C ILE A 69 -14.33 1.81 3.57
N ALA A 70 -14.53 0.57 4.00
CA ALA A 70 -14.90 -0.54 3.14
C ALA A 70 -16.27 -0.33 2.47
N ALA A 71 -17.25 0.20 3.21
CA ALA A 71 -18.55 0.57 2.66
C ALA A 71 -18.43 1.69 1.62
N GLY A 72 -17.60 2.69 1.87
CA GLY A 72 -17.28 3.75 0.92
C GLY A 72 -16.62 3.21 -0.35
N GLU A 73 -15.63 2.32 -0.22
CA GLU A 73 -14.96 1.66 -1.34
C GLU A 73 -15.94 0.83 -2.18
N THR A 74 -16.81 0.06 -1.52
CA THR A 74 -17.85 -0.75 -2.16
C THR A 74 -18.89 0.11 -2.88
N PHE A 75 -19.37 1.17 -2.23
CA PHE A 75 -20.28 2.14 -2.86
C PHE A 75 -19.64 2.78 -4.10
N MET A 76 -18.38 3.18 -3.99
CA MET A 76 -17.63 3.74 -5.13
C MET A 76 -17.41 2.71 -6.25
N ALA A 77 -17.27 1.42 -5.92
CA ALA A 77 -17.20 0.35 -6.91
C ALA A 77 -18.55 0.15 -7.63
N TYR A 78 -19.65 0.17 -6.87
CA TYR A 78 -21.01 0.11 -7.41
C TYR A 78 -21.34 1.33 -8.29
N ALA A 79 -21.08 2.54 -7.81
CA ALA A 79 -21.30 3.79 -8.56
C ALA A 79 -20.48 3.88 -9.85
N LYS A 80 -19.36 3.16 -9.94
CA LYS A 80 -18.52 3.06 -11.15
C LYS A 80 -18.92 1.90 -12.07
N GLY A 81 -20.00 1.18 -11.77
CA GLY A 81 -20.50 0.06 -12.58
C GLY A 81 -19.59 -1.18 -12.54
N LYS A 82 -18.78 -1.35 -11.50
CA LYS A 82 -17.80 -2.45 -11.37
C LYS A 82 -18.23 -3.59 -10.45
N TYR A 83 -19.49 -3.59 -10.00
CA TYR A 83 -20.02 -4.66 -9.15
C TYR A 83 -20.65 -5.74 -10.02
N GLN A 84 -20.04 -6.94 -10.01
CA GLN A 84 -20.63 -8.15 -10.56
C GLN A 84 -21.18 -8.97 -9.39
N GLU A 85 -22.48 -9.26 -9.40
CA GLU A 85 -23.05 -10.18 -8.41
C GLU A 85 -22.33 -11.53 -8.48
N PRO A 86 -21.94 -12.12 -7.34
CA PRO A 86 -21.57 -13.52 -7.32
C PRO A 86 -22.78 -14.33 -7.78
N LEU A 87 -22.60 -15.19 -8.79
CA LEU A 87 -23.63 -16.13 -9.25
C LEU A 87 -24.15 -16.96 -8.06
N ALA A 88 -25.33 -16.59 -7.56
CA ALA A 88 -26.01 -17.33 -6.51
C ALA A 88 -26.51 -18.67 -7.08
N GLN A 89 -26.01 -19.78 -6.53
CA GLN A 89 -26.64 -21.08 -6.72
C GLN A 89 -28.03 -21.08 -6.04
N PRO A 90 -29.05 -21.72 -6.64
CA PRO A 90 -30.41 -21.65 -6.15
C PRO A 90 -30.59 -22.60 -4.95
N THR A 91 -30.88 -22.05 -3.77
CA THR A 91 -31.43 -22.83 -2.66
C THR A 91 -32.68 -22.18 -2.08
N HIS A 92 -33.79 -22.85 -2.37
CA HIS A 92 -35.07 -22.96 -1.67
C HIS A 92 -35.78 -21.71 -1.10
N ILE A 93 -37.03 -21.60 -1.56
CA ILE A 93 -38.10 -20.70 -1.18
C ILE A 93 -38.36 -20.78 0.34
N HIS A 94 -38.23 -19.65 1.04
CA HIS A 94 -38.99 -19.34 2.25
C HIS A 94 -39.58 -17.93 2.15
N ARG A 95 -40.92 -17.85 2.24
CA ARG A 95 -41.70 -16.61 2.30
C ARG A 95 -41.32 -15.78 3.53
N GLY A 96 -41.20 -14.47 3.33
CA GLY A 96 -41.54 -13.47 4.36
C GLY A 96 -40.41 -13.00 5.27
N ARG A 97 -39.43 -12.29 4.71
CA ARG A 97 -38.74 -11.12 5.29
C ARG A 97 -37.78 -10.59 4.23
N GLU A 98 -37.66 -9.28 4.05
CA GLU A 98 -36.61 -8.72 3.21
C GLU A 98 -35.26 -9.16 3.76
N VAL A 99 -34.60 -10.01 2.99
CA VAL A 99 -33.33 -10.60 3.36
C VAL A 99 -32.24 -9.75 2.72
N PHE A 100 -31.49 -9.01 3.55
CA PHE A 100 -30.32 -8.28 3.07
C PHE A 100 -29.33 -9.20 2.33
N PRO A 101 -28.62 -8.69 1.30
CA PRO A 101 -27.62 -9.44 0.54
C PRO A 101 -26.60 -10.15 1.45
N ALA A 102 -26.05 -11.29 1.02
CA ALA A 102 -25.12 -12.09 1.84
C ALA A 102 -23.93 -11.26 2.35
N ASP A 103 -23.43 -10.35 1.52
CA ASP A 103 -22.33 -9.43 1.83
C ASP A 103 -22.69 -8.42 2.92
N PHE A 104 -23.98 -8.09 3.04
CA PHE A 104 -24.50 -7.17 4.06
C PHE A 104 -24.68 -7.87 5.42
N ARG A 105 -24.79 -9.21 5.44
CA ARG A 105 -24.88 -9.99 6.68
C ARG A 105 -23.53 -10.23 7.36
N VAL A 106 -22.42 -10.07 6.63
CA VAL A 106 -21.05 -10.07 7.18
C VAL A 106 -20.86 -8.89 8.14
N ALA A 107 -21.47 -7.74 7.87
CA ALA A 107 -21.44 -6.59 8.75
C ALA A 107 -22.16 -6.83 10.09
N LEU A 108 -23.22 -7.66 10.11
CA LEU A 108 -23.97 -7.97 11.34
C LEU A 108 -23.28 -9.00 12.25
N ARG A 109 -22.42 -9.88 11.71
CA ARG A 109 -21.65 -10.84 12.53
C ARG A 109 -20.37 -10.27 13.13
N PHE A 110 -20.00 -9.04 12.79
CA PHE A 110 -18.83 -8.34 13.36
C PHE A 110 -18.99 -7.99 14.84
N LEU A 111 -20.21 -8.10 15.39
CA LEU A 111 -20.55 -7.82 16.78
C LEU A 111 -20.14 -8.94 17.77
N GLU A 112 -19.75 -10.13 17.30
CA GLU A 112 -19.45 -11.29 18.16
C GLU A 112 -17.96 -11.68 18.23
N GLY A 113 -17.05 -10.74 17.94
CA GLY A 113 -15.64 -10.88 18.32
C GLY A 113 -14.90 -12.06 17.69
N TYR A 114 -14.31 -11.85 16.52
CA TYR A 114 -13.20 -12.67 16.04
C TYR A 114 -11.98 -11.80 15.75
N VAL A 115 -10.89 -12.14 16.43
CA VAL A 115 -9.57 -11.53 16.30
C VAL A 115 -8.69 -12.48 15.48
N TYR A 116 -8.01 -11.92 14.47
CA TYR A 116 -7.01 -12.49 13.52
C TYR A 116 -7.53 -13.14 12.21
N PRO A 117 -6.88 -12.83 11.05
CA PRO A 117 -7.02 -13.59 9.82
C PRO A 117 -6.12 -14.84 9.82
N ILE A 118 -6.70 -15.97 9.40
CA ILE A 118 -6.18 -17.33 9.44
C ILE A 118 -5.61 -17.71 8.07
N GLU A 119 -4.29 -17.68 7.84
CA GLU A 119 -3.70 -18.28 6.63
C GLU A 119 -2.28 -18.80 6.91
N ASN A 120 -2.20 -19.98 7.56
CA ASN A 120 -1.13 -21.00 7.44
C ASN A 120 -1.44 -22.26 8.28
N LEU A 121 -2.70 -22.69 8.32
CA LEU A 121 -3.09 -23.98 8.90
C LEU A 121 -3.58 -24.87 7.77
N ALA A 122 -2.99 -26.06 7.64
CA ALA A 122 -3.37 -27.09 6.67
C ALA A 122 -4.67 -27.85 7.07
N PHE A 123 -5.53 -27.23 7.88
CA PHE A 123 -6.73 -27.87 8.45
C PHE A 123 -7.98 -27.07 8.08
N THR A 124 -9.04 -27.77 7.69
CA THR A 124 -10.33 -27.17 7.32
C THR A 124 -11.31 -27.20 8.51
N PHE A 125 -12.31 -26.33 8.50
CA PHE A 125 -13.42 -26.46 9.46
C PHE A 125 -14.34 -27.62 9.03
N PRO A 126 -14.74 -28.57 9.90
CA PRO A 126 -14.71 -28.55 11.37
C PRO A 126 -13.52 -29.30 12.02
N GLU A 127 -12.47 -29.64 11.28
CA GLU A 127 -11.31 -30.39 11.82
C GLU A 127 -10.61 -29.64 12.96
N LEU A 128 -10.67 -28.30 12.93
CA LEU A 128 -10.20 -27.41 14.00
C LEU A 128 -10.93 -27.54 15.35
N LEU A 129 -12.02 -28.33 15.42
CA LEU A 129 -12.78 -28.57 16.66
C LEU A 129 -12.28 -29.81 17.44
N ARG A 130 -11.25 -30.51 16.96
CA ARG A 130 -10.71 -31.71 17.62
C ARG A 130 -9.54 -31.36 18.56
N ASN A 131 -9.62 -31.84 19.81
CA ASN A 131 -8.68 -31.48 20.89
C ASN A 131 -7.32 -32.21 20.83
N ASP A 132 -7.04 -33.00 19.79
CA ASP A 132 -5.87 -33.88 19.66
C ASP A 132 -4.87 -33.45 18.57
N ILE A 133 -5.01 -32.26 17.98
CA ILE A 133 -4.11 -31.78 16.92
C ILE A 133 -2.74 -31.38 17.50
N LYS A 134 -1.73 -32.23 17.29
CA LYS A 134 -0.31 -31.84 17.43
C LYS A 134 0.16 -31.11 16.18
N LEU A 135 0.49 -29.83 16.30
CA LEU A 135 1.09 -29.03 15.24
C LEU A 135 2.48 -29.57 14.88
N VAL A 136 2.60 -30.25 13.73
CA VAL A 136 3.88 -30.67 13.16
C VAL A 136 4.53 -29.46 12.50
N GLN A 137 5.72 -29.08 12.96
CA GLN A 137 6.56 -28.11 12.27
C GLN A 137 6.99 -28.70 10.92
N SER A 138 6.73 -27.99 9.82
CA SER A 138 7.29 -28.35 8.52
C SER A 138 8.82 -28.37 8.62
N PRO A 139 9.49 -29.42 8.10
CA PRO A 139 10.93 -29.58 8.24
C PRO A 139 11.66 -28.46 7.49
N PHE A 140 12.64 -27.87 8.17
CA PHE A 140 13.68 -27.08 7.54
C PHE A 140 14.24 -27.84 6.34
N THR A 141 14.07 -27.29 5.14
CA THR A 141 14.72 -27.84 3.94
C THR A 141 16.22 -27.66 4.12
N GLN A 142 16.92 -28.77 4.35
CA GLN A 142 18.36 -28.85 4.31
C GLN A 142 18.88 -28.49 2.92
N ASN A 143 20.01 -27.79 2.89
CA ASN A 143 20.81 -27.49 1.71
C ASN A 143 21.06 -28.74 0.87
N ASN A 144 20.41 -28.81 -0.29
CA ASN A 144 20.93 -29.57 -1.43
C ASN A 144 21.19 -28.57 -2.55
N SER A 145 22.47 -28.32 -2.77
CA SER A 145 23.02 -27.57 -3.90
C SER A 145 22.71 -28.30 -5.20
N ILE A 146 21.56 -27.99 -5.79
CA ILE A 146 21.34 -28.17 -7.22
C ILE A 146 21.95 -26.95 -7.90
N GLN A 147 23.02 -27.16 -8.66
CA GLN A 147 23.54 -26.13 -9.57
C GLN A 147 22.45 -25.82 -10.60
N HIS A 148 21.67 -24.77 -10.34
CA HIS A 148 20.85 -24.17 -11.36
C HIS A 148 21.79 -23.56 -12.41
N PRO A 149 21.54 -23.75 -13.71
CA PRO A 149 22.30 -23.06 -14.74
C PRO A 149 22.25 -21.56 -14.46
N VAL A 150 23.39 -20.88 -14.55
CA VAL A 150 23.48 -19.43 -14.41
C VAL A 150 22.69 -18.82 -15.57
N VAL A 151 21.40 -18.55 -15.34
CA VAL A 151 20.57 -17.82 -16.29
C VAL A 151 21.10 -16.40 -16.30
N GLU A 152 21.60 -15.96 -17.45
CA GLU A 152 22.05 -14.59 -17.65
C GLU A 152 20.87 -13.63 -17.41
N ILE A 153 21.00 -12.74 -16.42
CA ILE A 153 19.97 -11.75 -16.09
C ILE A 153 20.11 -10.59 -17.06
N ILE A 154 19.27 -10.55 -18.10
CA ILE A 154 19.18 -9.43 -19.03
C ILE A 154 18.45 -8.26 -18.33
N GLN A 155 19.12 -7.12 -18.23
CA GLN A 155 18.53 -5.91 -17.66
C GLN A 155 17.56 -5.27 -18.65
N LYS A 156 16.29 -5.13 -18.25
CA LYS A 156 15.30 -4.38 -19.03
C LYS A 156 15.61 -2.89 -18.97
N THR A 157 15.36 -2.22 -20.08
CA THR A 157 15.41 -0.75 -20.18
C THR A 157 14.04 -0.16 -20.56
N GLN A 158 13.15 -1.00 -21.09
CA GLN A 158 11.80 -0.65 -21.53
C GLN A 158 10.84 -1.79 -21.23
N VAL A 159 9.54 -1.47 -21.19
CA VAL A 159 8.42 -2.40 -20.98
C VAL A 159 7.50 -2.32 -22.19
N SER A 160 7.11 -3.47 -22.74
CA SER A 160 6.19 -3.52 -23.88
C SER A 160 4.75 -3.74 -23.38
N LEU A 161 3.82 -2.87 -23.78
CA LEU A 161 2.39 -3.01 -23.48
C LEU A 161 1.54 -3.02 -24.75
N GLY A 162 0.58 -3.94 -24.81
CA GLY A 162 -0.52 -3.93 -25.76
C GLY A 162 -1.76 -3.21 -25.22
N LYS A 163 -2.71 -2.90 -26.10
CA LYS A 163 -3.94 -2.16 -25.76
C LYS A 163 -4.81 -2.83 -24.67
N LYS A 164 -4.78 -4.16 -24.59
CA LYS A 164 -5.56 -4.96 -23.62
C LYS A 164 -4.87 -5.06 -22.26
N ASP A 165 -3.60 -4.69 -22.18
CA ASP A 165 -2.83 -4.79 -20.94
C ASP A 165 -3.24 -3.69 -19.96
N LYS A 166 -2.96 -3.96 -18.68
CA LYS A 166 -3.15 -3.00 -17.58
C LYS A 166 -1.86 -2.70 -16.86
N VAL A 167 -1.81 -1.49 -16.31
CA VAL A 167 -0.74 -1.04 -15.40
C VAL A 167 -1.27 -0.99 -13.97
N LEU A 168 -0.57 -1.64 -13.04
CA LEU A 168 -0.81 -1.55 -11.61
C LEU A 168 0.10 -0.48 -10.99
N LEU A 169 -0.49 0.52 -10.35
CA LEU A 169 0.22 1.62 -9.71
C LEU A 169 0.13 1.44 -8.20
N THR A 170 1.27 1.19 -7.57
CA THR A 170 1.39 0.86 -6.14
C THR A 170 2.36 1.78 -5.43
N GLY A 171 2.07 2.12 -4.19
CA GLY A 171 2.92 3.02 -3.43
C GLY A 171 2.20 3.90 -2.43
N ASP A 172 2.95 4.79 -1.81
CA ASP A 172 2.46 5.66 -0.76
C ASP A 172 1.96 7.01 -1.30
N SER A 173 2.08 8.08 -0.50
CA SER A 173 1.72 9.44 -0.90
C SER A 173 2.50 9.94 -2.13
N MET A 174 3.70 9.42 -2.39
CA MET A 174 4.47 9.75 -3.59
C MET A 174 3.76 9.20 -4.84
N MET A 175 3.35 7.93 -4.81
CA MET A 175 2.59 7.34 -5.91
C MET A 175 1.23 8.03 -6.09
N GLN A 176 0.56 8.43 -5.00
CA GLN A 176 -0.71 9.15 -5.09
C GLN A 176 -0.61 10.43 -5.93
N GLY A 177 0.54 11.12 -5.89
CA GLY A 177 0.80 12.28 -6.73
C GLY A 177 1.06 11.93 -8.21
N VAL A 178 1.79 10.85 -8.49
CA VAL A 178 2.24 10.49 -9.85
C VAL A 178 1.18 9.68 -10.63
N ALA A 179 0.52 8.74 -9.96
CA ALA A 179 -0.40 7.78 -10.56
C ALA A 179 -1.51 8.40 -11.41
N PRO A 180 -2.18 9.51 -11.01
CA PRO A 180 -3.22 10.13 -11.82
C PRO A 180 -2.71 10.60 -13.19
N HIS A 181 -1.48 11.09 -13.27
CA HIS A 181 -0.89 11.59 -14.52
C HIS A 181 -0.54 10.46 -15.48
N LEU A 182 0.17 9.44 -14.99
CA LEU A 182 0.55 8.28 -15.80
C LEU A 182 -0.70 7.53 -16.30
N LYS A 183 -1.65 7.26 -15.40
CA LYS A 183 -2.92 6.60 -15.74
C LYS A 183 -3.69 7.37 -16.81
N ARG A 184 -3.82 8.69 -16.66
CA ARG A 184 -4.54 9.52 -17.63
C ARG A 184 -3.87 9.46 -19.00
N ARG A 185 -2.55 9.58 -19.06
CA ARG A 185 -1.79 9.60 -20.30
C ARG A 185 -1.84 8.26 -21.04
N LEU A 186 -1.64 7.15 -20.33
CA LEU A 186 -1.80 5.79 -20.87
C LEU A 186 -3.18 5.57 -21.51
N TYR A 187 -4.23 6.00 -20.83
CA TYR A 187 -5.59 5.86 -21.34
C TYR A 187 -5.87 6.77 -22.55
N GLN A 188 -5.46 8.04 -22.49
CA GLN A 188 -5.72 9.02 -23.54
C GLN A 188 -4.95 8.76 -24.83
N GLU A 189 -3.69 8.35 -24.74
CA GLU A 189 -2.82 8.16 -25.91
C GLU A 189 -2.93 6.74 -26.50
N TYR A 190 -3.15 5.71 -25.66
CA TYR A 190 -3.07 4.30 -26.10
C TYR A 190 -4.27 3.43 -25.67
N GLY A 191 -5.25 3.98 -24.94
CA GLY A 191 -6.40 3.22 -24.44
C GLY A 191 -6.05 2.20 -23.34
N ILE A 192 -4.83 2.24 -22.81
CA ILE A 192 -4.34 1.31 -21.79
C ILE A 192 -4.91 1.70 -20.42
N SER A 193 -5.54 0.73 -19.75
CA SER A 193 -6.16 0.95 -18.45
C SER A 193 -5.16 0.83 -17.30
N SER A 194 -5.44 1.49 -16.17
CA SER A 194 -4.60 1.36 -14.97
C SER A 194 -5.42 1.24 -13.68
N ILE A 195 -4.92 0.39 -12.78
CA ILE A 195 -5.43 0.20 -11.42
C ILE A 195 -4.49 0.96 -10.48
N ASN A 196 -5.03 1.94 -9.75
CA ASN A 196 -4.27 2.70 -8.77
C ASN A 196 -4.66 2.22 -7.37
N LEU A 197 -3.73 1.54 -6.69
CA LEU A 197 -3.90 1.07 -5.31
C LEU A 197 -3.14 1.94 -4.29
N SER A 198 -2.53 3.04 -4.73
CA SER A 198 -1.70 3.88 -3.86
C SER A 198 -2.43 4.37 -2.60
N LYS A 199 -1.74 4.28 -1.46
CA LYS A 199 -2.31 4.54 -0.14
C LYS A 199 -1.36 5.32 0.74
N GLN A 200 -1.80 6.49 1.17
CA GLN A 200 -1.03 7.39 2.04
C GLN A 200 -0.57 6.70 3.32
N SER A 201 0.61 7.11 3.82
CA SER A 201 1.16 6.67 5.12
C SER A 201 1.40 5.16 5.22
N THR A 202 1.61 4.49 4.08
CA THR A 202 1.94 3.06 4.02
C THR A 202 3.40 2.88 3.59
N GLY A 203 3.92 1.67 3.79
CA GLY A 203 5.29 1.31 3.49
C GLY A 203 5.48 -0.19 3.66
N LEU A 204 6.68 -0.70 3.37
CA LEU A 204 7.04 -2.09 3.58
C LEU A 204 7.35 -2.42 5.04
N SER A 205 7.64 -1.46 5.93
CA SER A 205 8.11 -1.72 7.30
C SER A 205 7.04 -2.28 8.24
N TYR A 206 5.76 -1.92 8.06
CA TYR A 206 4.66 -2.27 8.96
C TYR A 206 3.48 -2.96 8.24
N PRO A 207 3.60 -4.26 7.89
CA PRO A 207 2.55 -4.98 7.18
C PRO A 207 1.24 -5.11 7.97
N GLY A 208 1.29 -4.98 9.30
CA GLY A 208 0.08 -4.95 10.14
C GLY A 208 -0.81 -3.72 9.91
N PHE A 209 -0.27 -2.62 9.36
CA PHE A 209 -1.07 -1.47 8.93
C PHE A 209 -1.54 -1.63 7.49
N PHE A 210 -0.63 -2.01 6.59
CA PHE A 210 -0.94 -2.29 5.20
C PHE A 210 0.12 -3.21 4.59
N ASP A 211 -0.32 -4.36 4.06
CA ASP A 211 0.57 -5.37 3.50
C ASP A 211 0.66 -5.23 1.98
N TRP A 212 1.69 -4.51 1.51
CA TRP A 212 1.95 -4.33 0.08
C TRP A 212 2.23 -5.63 -0.68
N PRO A 213 3.10 -6.54 -0.20
CA PRO A 213 3.29 -7.85 -0.82
C PRO A 213 1.99 -8.62 -1.05
N LYS A 214 1.13 -8.74 0.00
CA LYS A 214 -0.17 -9.41 -0.12
C LYS A 214 -1.11 -8.68 -1.08
N THR A 215 -1.18 -7.36 -0.98
CA THR A 215 -2.03 -6.53 -1.84
C THR A 215 -1.68 -6.69 -3.32
N ILE A 216 -0.38 -6.67 -3.65
CA ILE A 216 0.10 -6.84 -5.04
C ILE A 216 -0.19 -8.26 -5.53
N SER A 217 0.09 -9.28 -4.72
CA SER A 217 -0.19 -10.67 -5.09
C SER A 217 -1.67 -10.91 -5.41
N ASN A 218 -2.57 -10.40 -4.56
CA ASN A 218 -4.01 -10.47 -4.81
C ASN A 218 -4.40 -9.72 -6.09
N ALA A 219 -3.88 -8.50 -6.30
CA ALA A 219 -4.20 -7.72 -7.49
C ALA A 219 -3.79 -8.43 -8.79
N LEU A 220 -2.61 -9.06 -8.81
CA LEU A 220 -2.12 -9.83 -9.94
C LEU A 220 -2.95 -11.09 -10.21
N ARG A 221 -3.33 -11.80 -9.15
CA ARG A 221 -4.21 -12.98 -9.25
C ARG A 221 -5.58 -12.61 -9.82
N ASP A 222 -6.17 -11.52 -9.32
CA ASP A 222 -7.54 -11.12 -9.66
C ASP A 222 -7.61 -10.38 -11.01
N ASN A 223 -6.47 -9.93 -11.56
CA ASN A 223 -6.37 -9.19 -12.82
C ASN A 223 -5.21 -9.71 -13.68
N PRO A 224 -5.39 -10.85 -14.39
CA PRO A 224 -4.33 -11.48 -15.19
C PRO A 224 -3.87 -10.65 -16.40
N ASP A 225 -4.59 -9.59 -16.73
CA ASP A 225 -4.26 -8.62 -17.78
C ASP A 225 -3.32 -7.51 -17.30
N ILE A 226 -2.94 -7.47 -16.02
CA ILE A 226 -1.82 -6.61 -15.57
C ILE A 226 -0.52 -7.13 -16.20
N LYS A 227 0.20 -6.25 -16.90
CA LYS A 227 1.54 -6.55 -17.48
C LYS A 227 2.66 -5.65 -17.00
N LEU A 228 2.33 -4.60 -16.25
CA LEU A 228 3.30 -3.74 -15.59
C LEU A 228 2.86 -3.38 -14.18
N ILE A 229 3.78 -3.48 -13.22
CA ILE A 229 3.65 -2.86 -11.89
C ILE A 229 4.63 -1.68 -11.81
N VAL A 230 4.13 -0.52 -11.38
CA VAL A 230 4.98 0.59 -10.94
C VAL A 230 4.91 0.66 -9.42
N VAL A 231 6.06 0.58 -8.75
CA VAL A 231 6.20 0.68 -7.29
C VAL A 231 6.86 2.00 -6.94
N PHE A 232 6.25 2.79 -6.06
CA PHE A 232 6.85 4.03 -5.55
C PHE A 232 6.58 4.23 -4.05
N LEU A 233 7.56 3.84 -3.23
CA LEU A 233 7.50 3.78 -1.77
C LEU A 233 8.80 4.33 -1.15
N GLY A 234 8.75 4.75 0.11
CA GLY A 234 9.97 4.94 0.90
C GLY A 234 9.84 5.81 2.13
N PRO A 235 9.31 7.05 2.08
CA PRO A 235 9.33 7.98 3.21
C PRO A 235 8.75 7.45 4.52
N ASN A 236 7.86 6.45 4.46
CA ASN A 236 7.22 5.84 5.63
C ASN A 236 7.93 4.60 6.17
N ASP A 237 9.07 4.20 5.60
CA ASP A 237 9.79 2.98 5.92
C ASP A 237 11.01 3.11 6.84
N PRO A 238 11.68 4.27 7.00
CA PRO A 238 12.83 4.42 7.88
C PRO A 238 12.58 4.40 9.39
N TRP A 239 11.96 3.32 9.84
CA TRP A 239 11.59 3.07 11.22
C TRP A 239 12.01 1.65 11.59
N ASP A 240 12.18 1.43 12.89
CA ASP A 240 12.38 0.08 13.41
C ASP A 240 11.21 -0.82 13.00
N MET A 241 11.46 -2.09 12.71
CA MET A 241 10.44 -3.05 12.29
C MET A 241 10.06 -4.01 13.41
N PRO A 242 8.78 -4.43 13.51
CA PRO A 242 8.41 -5.50 14.43
C PRO A 242 9.11 -6.81 14.04
N SER A 243 9.62 -7.51 15.05
CA SER A 243 10.21 -8.85 14.90
C SER A 243 9.13 -9.89 14.57
N LYS A 244 9.44 -10.84 13.68
CA LYS A 244 8.52 -11.94 13.31
C LYS A 244 8.14 -12.87 14.48
N ARG A 245 8.91 -12.86 15.59
CA ARG A 245 8.76 -13.80 16.71
C ARG A 245 8.37 -13.12 18.04
N GLY A 246 7.79 -11.93 17.98
CA GLY A 246 7.42 -11.18 19.20
C GLY A 246 8.63 -10.70 20.03
N GLY A 247 9.81 -10.65 19.41
CA GLY A 247 11.04 -10.14 20.04
C GLY A 247 11.16 -8.61 19.94
N PRO A 248 12.31 -8.04 20.37
CA PRO A 248 12.56 -6.62 20.24
C PRO A 248 12.45 -6.17 18.78
N TYR A 249 12.10 -4.90 18.58
CA TYR A 249 12.03 -4.33 17.25
C TYR A 249 13.42 -4.36 16.60
N LEU A 250 13.45 -4.72 15.32
CA LEU A 250 14.65 -4.68 14.49
C LEU A 250 14.99 -3.23 14.22
N LYS A 251 16.18 -2.79 14.60
CA LYS A 251 16.60 -1.40 14.40
C LYS A 251 16.75 -1.09 12.92
N PHE A 252 16.25 0.07 12.50
CA PHE A 252 16.42 0.51 11.11
C PHE A 252 17.88 0.37 10.66
N ALA A 253 18.09 -0.19 9.46
CA ALA A 253 19.39 -0.47 8.86
C ALA A 253 20.32 -1.43 9.63
N SER A 254 19.83 -2.14 10.66
CA SER A 254 20.53 -3.32 11.20
C SER A 254 20.48 -4.47 10.21
N GLU A 255 21.39 -5.43 10.32
CA GLU A 255 21.47 -6.59 9.42
C GLU A 255 20.15 -7.38 9.35
N ASP A 256 19.52 -7.65 10.49
CA ASP A 256 18.23 -8.35 10.55
C ASP A 256 17.08 -7.52 9.95
N TRP A 257 17.11 -6.20 10.14
CA TRP A 257 16.14 -5.29 9.51
C TRP A 257 16.30 -5.31 8.00
N GLU A 258 17.53 -5.18 7.49
CA GLU A 258 17.83 -5.18 6.06
C GLU A 258 17.38 -6.48 5.41
N LYS A 259 17.73 -7.62 6.02
CA LYS A 259 17.35 -8.95 5.54
C LYS A 259 15.83 -9.09 5.42
N LEU A 260 15.08 -8.66 6.43
CA LEU A 260 13.62 -8.70 6.40
C LEU A 260 13.03 -7.73 5.36
N TYR A 261 13.60 -6.54 5.23
CA TYR A 261 13.14 -5.54 4.28
C TYR A 261 13.37 -5.99 2.83
N ARG A 262 14.56 -6.50 2.52
CA ARG A 262 14.88 -7.13 1.23
C ARG A 262 13.97 -8.30 0.92
N GLN A 263 13.65 -9.15 1.92
CA GLN A 263 12.69 -10.24 1.73
C GLN A 263 11.31 -9.72 1.29
N ARG A 264 10.85 -8.58 1.81
CA ARG A 264 9.57 -7.97 1.40
C ARG A 264 9.61 -7.42 -0.02
N ILE A 265 10.72 -6.79 -0.42
CA ILE A 265 10.95 -6.36 -1.81
C ILE A 265 10.95 -7.58 -2.74
N ASP A 266 11.71 -8.62 -2.39
CA ASP A 266 11.83 -9.85 -3.18
C ASP A 266 10.48 -10.58 -3.33
N THR A 267 9.63 -10.55 -2.29
CA THR A 267 8.27 -11.14 -2.37
C THR A 267 7.43 -10.45 -3.45
N ILE A 268 7.52 -9.13 -3.58
CA ILE A 268 6.82 -8.37 -4.63
C ILE A 268 7.36 -8.74 -6.01
N LEU A 269 8.69 -8.73 -6.17
CA LEU A 269 9.33 -9.03 -7.45
C LEU A 269 9.08 -10.48 -7.90
N ASN A 270 9.11 -11.44 -6.97
CA ASN A 270 8.77 -12.84 -7.25
C ASN A 270 7.31 -12.99 -7.68
N SER A 271 6.37 -12.30 -7.02
CA SER A 271 4.97 -12.36 -7.40
C SER A 271 4.76 -11.82 -8.82
N ALA A 272 5.45 -10.73 -9.19
CA ALA A 272 5.40 -10.19 -10.54
C ALA A 272 5.98 -11.17 -11.57
N HIS A 273 7.17 -11.72 -11.29
CA HIS A 273 7.82 -12.71 -12.15
C HIS A 273 6.95 -13.96 -12.38
N GLN A 274 6.32 -14.49 -11.33
CA GLN A 274 5.41 -15.64 -11.43
C GLN A 274 4.20 -15.38 -12.35
N HIS A 275 3.75 -14.13 -12.43
CA HIS A 275 2.64 -13.72 -13.29
C HIS A 275 3.10 -13.16 -14.64
N GLN A 276 4.41 -13.22 -14.94
CA GLN A 276 5.03 -12.65 -16.15
C GLN A 276 4.68 -11.16 -16.32
N VAL A 277 4.88 -10.41 -15.24
CA VAL A 277 4.60 -8.98 -15.15
C VAL A 277 5.90 -8.22 -14.91
N ASP A 278 6.14 -7.20 -15.73
CA ASP A 278 7.30 -6.33 -15.62
C ASP A 278 7.16 -5.39 -14.43
N VAL A 279 8.30 -4.98 -13.86
CA VAL A 279 8.34 -4.07 -12.71
C VAL A 279 9.19 -2.85 -13.02
N ILE A 280 8.62 -1.68 -12.76
CA ILE A 280 9.35 -0.43 -12.62
C ILE A 280 9.34 -0.02 -11.15
N TRP A 281 10.50 0.00 -10.51
CA TRP A 281 10.66 0.46 -9.13
C TRP A 281 11.26 1.86 -9.08
N VAL A 282 10.52 2.80 -8.50
CA VAL A 282 10.90 4.21 -8.43
C VAL A 282 11.53 4.51 -7.07
N GLY A 283 12.81 4.88 -7.07
CA GLY A 283 13.57 5.33 -5.92
C GLY A 283 13.28 6.81 -5.59
N PRO A 284 12.83 7.13 -4.37
CA PRO A 284 12.56 8.50 -3.95
C PRO A 284 13.80 9.41 -4.05
N PRO A 285 13.63 10.70 -4.37
CA PRO A 285 14.75 11.63 -4.39
C PRO A 285 15.17 12.03 -2.96
N SER A 286 16.27 12.79 -2.88
CA SER A 286 16.75 13.43 -1.66
C SER A 286 15.64 14.27 -1.00
N MET A 287 15.63 14.28 0.33
CA MET A 287 14.60 14.92 1.16
C MET A 287 15.17 16.14 1.90
N ARG A 288 14.34 17.13 2.25
CA ARG A 288 14.84 18.35 2.91
C ARG A 288 15.47 18.05 4.27
N GLN A 289 14.86 17.16 5.03
CA GLN A 289 15.40 16.73 6.32
C GLN A 289 16.56 15.76 6.09
N LYS A 290 17.76 16.12 6.54
CA LYS A 290 18.99 15.35 6.29
C LYS A 290 18.89 13.90 6.76
N LYS A 291 18.34 13.65 7.95
CA LYS A 291 18.13 12.29 8.48
C LYS A 291 17.27 11.44 7.54
N LEU A 292 16.12 11.97 7.11
CA LEU A 292 15.24 11.28 6.19
C LEU A 292 15.90 11.08 4.82
N SER A 293 16.64 12.08 4.32
CA SER A 293 17.38 12.00 3.07
C SER A 293 18.41 10.87 3.09
N ASN A 294 19.23 10.80 4.14
CA ASN A 294 20.21 9.72 4.31
C ASN A 294 19.54 8.34 4.39
N ASN A 295 18.40 8.26 5.08
CA ASN A 295 17.62 7.03 5.13
C ASN A 295 17.07 6.64 3.76
N MET A 296 16.64 7.59 2.92
CA MET A 296 16.23 7.32 1.52
C MET A 296 17.39 6.84 0.67
N VAL A 297 18.58 7.44 0.83
CA VAL A 297 19.79 6.97 0.15
C VAL A 297 20.04 5.50 0.48
N TYR A 298 19.97 5.11 1.76
CA TYR A 298 20.10 3.72 2.16
C TYR A 298 19.04 2.81 1.53
N LEU A 299 17.74 3.14 1.64
CA LEU A 299 16.65 2.34 1.04
C LEU A 299 16.79 2.19 -0.47
N ASN A 300 17.19 3.26 -1.17
CA ASN A 300 17.41 3.25 -2.61
C ASN A 300 18.48 2.24 -3.02
N THR A 301 19.52 2.02 -2.21
CA THR A 301 20.51 0.96 -2.51
C THR A 301 19.89 -0.43 -2.43
N LEU A 302 18.97 -0.66 -1.48
CA LEU A 302 18.25 -1.92 -1.35
C LEU A 302 17.34 -2.15 -2.56
N TYR A 303 16.56 -1.14 -2.95
CA TYR A 303 15.68 -1.19 -4.12
C TYR A 303 16.45 -1.50 -5.38
N GLN A 304 17.48 -0.70 -5.69
CA GLN A 304 18.29 -0.85 -6.88
C GLN A 304 18.91 -2.26 -6.97
N THR A 305 19.45 -2.75 -5.85
CA THR A 305 20.09 -4.07 -5.80
C THR A 305 19.10 -5.20 -6.03
N GLU A 306 17.94 -5.21 -5.35
CA GLU A 306 16.97 -6.30 -5.50
C GLU A 306 16.27 -6.28 -6.87
N VAL A 307 16.01 -5.10 -7.42
CA VAL A 307 15.40 -4.93 -8.75
C VAL A 307 16.37 -5.40 -9.84
N ALA A 308 17.65 -5.04 -9.74
CA ALA A 308 18.68 -5.47 -10.70
C ALA A 308 18.88 -7.00 -10.70
N LYS A 309 18.76 -7.69 -9.55
CA LYS A 309 18.79 -9.16 -9.47
C LYS A 309 17.66 -9.84 -10.26
N ARG A 310 16.61 -9.09 -10.60
CA ARG A 310 15.45 -9.60 -11.35
C ARG A 310 15.44 -9.13 -12.80
N GLY A 311 16.44 -8.34 -13.21
CA GLY A 311 16.50 -7.74 -14.54
C GLY A 311 15.40 -6.70 -14.78
N GLU A 312 14.78 -6.20 -13.71
CA GLU A 312 13.69 -5.23 -13.76
C GLU A 312 14.23 -3.79 -13.74
N ILE A 313 13.35 -2.82 -13.98
CA ILE A 313 13.77 -1.42 -14.16
C ILE A 313 13.76 -0.69 -12.82
N TYR A 314 14.90 -0.12 -12.43
CA TYR A 314 15.00 0.82 -11.32
C TYR A 314 15.18 2.25 -11.84
N ILE A 315 14.46 3.21 -11.24
CA ILE A 315 14.53 4.63 -11.59
C ILE A 315 14.92 5.44 -10.36
N ALA A 316 16.04 6.17 -10.43
CA ALA A 316 16.39 7.14 -9.41
C ALA A 316 15.79 8.52 -9.73
N VAL A 317 14.81 8.98 -8.95
CA VAL A 317 14.22 10.31 -9.17
C VAL A 317 15.23 11.44 -8.99
N ASN A 318 16.31 11.22 -8.24
CA ASN A 318 17.42 12.17 -8.16
C ASN A 318 18.02 12.48 -9.54
N ASP A 319 18.16 11.48 -10.41
CA ASP A 319 18.74 11.67 -11.74
C ASP A 319 17.78 12.48 -12.62
N LEU A 320 16.48 12.16 -12.56
CA LEU A 320 15.41 12.90 -13.25
C LEU A 320 15.37 14.37 -12.82
N PHE A 321 15.53 14.63 -11.52
CA PHE A 321 15.50 15.98 -10.96
C PHE A 321 16.87 16.67 -11.02
N LYS A 322 17.89 15.96 -11.50
CA LYS A 322 19.29 16.39 -11.57
C LYS A 322 19.87 16.82 -10.23
N TYR A 323 19.48 16.13 -9.16
CA TYR A 323 20.01 16.38 -7.83
C TYR A 323 21.42 15.81 -7.73
N LYS A 324 22.36 16.64 -7.28
CA LYS A 324 23.73 16.19 -7.02
C LYS A 324 23.78 15.51 -5.66
N SER A 325 23.87 14.18 -5.65
CA SER A 325 23.92 13.37 -4.43
C SER A 325 22.79 13.70 -3.44
N ASP A 326 23.04 13.60 -2.15
CA ASP A 326 22.16 13.81 -1.01
C ASP A 326 21.61 15.25 -0.84
N ASN A 327 21.75 16.11 -1.85
CA ASN A 327 21.32 17.50 -1.81
C ASN A 327 19.89 17.67 -2.31
N TYR A 328 19.03 18.13 -1.40
CA TYR A 328 17.65 18.52 -1.69
C TYR A 328 17.58 19.90 -2.36
N SER A 329 16.66 20.06 -3.31
CA SER A 329 16.24 21.36 -3.85
C SER A 329 14.73 21.38 -4.02
N ASP A 330 14.07 22.54 -3.92
CA ASP A 330 12.66 22.67 -4.33
C ASP A 330 12.51 22.62 -5.88
N TYR A 331 13.60 22.87 -6.60
CA TYR A 331 13.69 23.09 -8.05
C TYR A 331 14.56 22.01 -8.72
N ILE A 332 14.70 22.06 -10.05
CA ILE A 332 15.75 21.31 -10.79
C ILE A 332 17.12 21.53 -10.13
N GLY A 333 17.90 20.47 -9.92
CA GLY A 333 19.09 20.50 -9.06
C GLY A 333 20.39 20.97 -9.68
N ASP A 334 20.50 21.01 -11.02
CA ASP A 334 21.71 21.48 -11.72
C ASP A 334 21.68 22.98 -12.03
N GLY A 335 20.61 23.69 -11.64
CA GLY A 335 20.42 25.10 -11.93
C GLY A 335 20.05 25.40 -13.39
N SER A 336 19.82 24.38 -14.23
CA SER A 336 19.45 24.60 -15.65
C SER A 336 18.06 25.18 -15.83
N SER A 337 17.22 25.20 -14.78
CA SER A 337 15.85 25.70 -14.82
C SER A 337 15.39 26.11 -13.41
N THR A 338 14.52 27.12 -13.35
CA THR A 338 13.80 27.53 -12.14
C THR A 338 12.48 26.78 -11.95
N THR A 339 12.27 25.68 -12.68
CA THR A 339 11.07 24.85 -12.54
C THR A 339 11.03 24.21 -11.15
N LYS A 340 9.97 24.50 -10.40
CA LYS A 340 9.73 23.90 -9.08
C LYS A 340 9.23 22.47 -9.23
N LEU A 341 9.92 21.49 -8.65
CA LEU A 341 9.60 20.05 -8.73
C LEU A 341 9.11 19.47 -7.40
N ARG A 342 9.38 20.12 -6.27
CA ARG A 342 8.95 19.67 -4.93
C ARG A 342 7.86 20.56 -4.37
N SER A 343 7.02 20.00 -3.52
CA SER A 343 6.16 20.79 -2.63
C SER A 343 7.01 21.47 -1.56
N GLY A 344 6.45 22.52 -0.95
CA GLY A 344 7.14 23.29 0.09
C GLY A 344 7.39 22.53 1.39
N ASP A 345 6.94 21.28 1.54
CA ASP A 345 7.08 20.45 2.75
C ASP A 345 8.40 19.65 2.82
N GLY A 346 9.16 19.58 1.71
CA GLY A 346 10.43 18.86 1.68
C GLY A 346 10.34 17.36 1.37
N ILE A 347 9.14 16.83 1.12
CA ILE A 347 8.90 15.38 0.91
C ILE A 347 8.14 15.11 -0.38
N HIS A 348 7.06 15.84 -0.67
CA HIS A 348 6.20 15.57 -1.82
C HIS A 348 6.60 16.40 -3.05
N PHE A 349 5.83 16.25 -4.12
CA PHE A 349 6.09 16.84 -5.43
C PHE A 349 5.14 17.99 -5.71
N SER A 350 5.63 19.01 -6.42
CA SER A 350 4.76 19.96 -7.10
C SER A 350 4.02 19.27 -8.25
N LEU A 351 3.00 19.92 -8.83
CA LEU A 351 2.34 19.40 -10.04
C LEU A 351 3.33 19.12 -11.18
N ASN A 352 4.35 19.98 -11.35
CA ASN A 352 5.39 19.78 -12.37
C ASN A 352 6.25 18.56 -12.04
N GLY A 353 6.66 18.37 -10.78
CA GLY A 353 7.42 17.17 -10.39
C GLY A 353 6.64 15.88 -10.58
N GLN A 354 5.34 15.88 -10.26
CA GLN A 354 4.47 14.72 -10.48
C GLN A 354 4.39 14.36 -11.98
N LYS A 355 4.21 15.36 -12.85
CA LYS A 355 4.20 15.18 -14.31
C LYS A 355 5.55 14.73 -14.85
N THR A 356 6.67 15.33 -14.41
CA THR A 356 8.02 14.94 -14.84
C THR A 356 8.29 13.46 -14.56
N ILE A 357 7.92 12.96 -13.38
CA ILE A 357 8.08 11.54 -13.05
C ILE A 357 7.15 10.68 -13.92
N ALA A 358 5.87 11.06 -14.05
CA ALA A 358 4.91 10.32 -14.87
C ALA A 358 5.31 10.25 -16.36
N ASP A 359 5.83 11.35 -16.92
CA ASP A 359 6.27 11.43 -18.30
C ASP A 359 7.52 10.58 -18.54
N TYR A 360 8.45 10.55 -17.58
CA TYR A 360 9.60 9.66 -17.65
C TYR A 360 9.17 8.18 -17.57
N LEU A 361 8.30 7.82 -16.62
CA LEU A 361 7.73 6.47 -16.54
C LEU A 361 7.06 6.06 -17.84
N PHE A 362 6.28 6.95 -18.44
CA PHE A 362 5.63 6.72 -19.73
C PHE A 362 6.64 6.49 -20.86
N SER A 363 7.75 7.23 -20.88
CA SER A 363 8.80 7.09 -21.91
C SER A 363 9.53 5.75 -21.91
N LEU A 364 9.42 4.98 -20.81
CA LEU A 364 9.97 3.64 -20.70
C LEU A 364 9.02 2.57 -21.26
N ILE A 365 7.80 2.94 -21.65
CA ILE A 365 6.80 2.02 -22.17
C ILE A 365 6.81 2.09 -23.69
N THR A 366 7.05 0.95 -24.33
CA THR A 366 6.85 0.75 -25.76
C THR A 366 5.46 0.16 -25.99
N PHE A 367 4.80 0.58 -27.05
CA PHE A 367 3.41 0.19 -27.31
C PHE A 367 3.36 -0.74 -28.52
N ILE A 368 2.85 -1.94 -28.30
CA ILE A 368 2.65 -2.93 -29.36
C ILE A 368 1.41 -2.49 -30.15
N GLN A 369 1.61 -2.00 -31.37
CA GLN A 369 0.51 -1.72 -32.29
C GLN A 369 0.02 -3.04 -32.89
N GLU A 370 -1.28 -3.32 -32.79
CA GLU A 370 -1.88 -4.39 -33.60
C GLU A 370 -1.72 -3.98 -35.09
N PRO A 371 -1.29 -4.89 -35.98
CA PRO A 371 -1.20 -4.58 -37.40
C PRO A 371 -2.57 -4.14 -37.88
N ALA A 372 -2.61 -3.01 -38.61
CA ALA A 372 -3.82 -2.57 -39.29
C ALA A 372 -4.32 -3.75 -40.14
N GLN A 373 -5.59 -4.13 -39.97
CA GLN A 373 -6.24 -4.96 -40.98
C GLN A 373 -6.15 -4.17 -42.28
N GLU A 374 -5.29 -4.58 -43.20
CA GLU A 374 -5.40 -4.19 -44.59
C GLU A 374 -6.82 -4.60 -45.01
N ASP A 375 -7.68 -3.60 -45.21
CA ASP A 375 -8.97 -3.79 -45.83
C ASP A 375 -8.70 -4.43 -47.20
N ALA A 376 -8.86 -5.75 -47.24
CA ALA A 376 -8.92 -6.52 -48.47
C ALA A 376 -10.24 -6.18 -49.18
N THR A 377 -10.37 -4.96 -49.67
CA THR A 377 -11.31 -4.62 -50.73
C THR A 377 -10.63 -4.93 -52.05
N ILE A 378 -10.98 -6.10 -52.62
CA ILE A 378 -10.91 -6.38 -54.06
C ILE A 378 -12.29 -6.10 -54.63
#